data_AF-A0A4Y1QNI5-F1
#
_entry.id   AF-A0A4Y1QNI5-F1
#
_cell.length_a   1.000
_cell.length_b   1.000
_cell.length_c   1.000
_cell.angle_alpha   90.00
_cell.angle_beta   90.00
_cell.angle_gamma   90.00
#
_symmetry.space_group_name_H-M   'P 1'
#
loop_
_entity.id
_entity.type
_entity.pdbx_description
1 polymer ?
#
loop_
_entity_poly.entity_id
_entity_poly.type
_entity_poly.pdbx_seq_one_letter_code
_entity_poly.pdbx_strand_id
1 'polypeptide(L)'
;MEILNPTNAKIERQEALLKHLHEALAGKRYILILDDVWNEDRTKWSNLMNCLSKLSSQGSTVIVTTRSANVASITETNPYLRRTLGLLQEDKCWSILKNRAFPDNNAPISADLETIGKQIAKKCAGVPLVAKGA
;
A
#
# COMPACT_ATOMS: atom_id res chain seq x y z
N MET A 1 -38.78 21.75 15.98
CA MET A 1 -37.74 20.73 16.23
C MET A 1 -37.19 20.33 14.88
N GLU A 2 -35.96 20.73 14.57
CA GLU A 2 -35.30 20.37 13.32
C GLU A 2 -34.84 18.91 13.42
N ILE A 3 -35.40 18.06 12.57
CA ILE A 3 -34.95 16.69 12.41
C ILE A 3 -33.65 16.75 11.60
N LEU A 4 -32.51 16.70 12.28
CA LEU A 4 -31.21 16.58 11.63
C LEU A 4 -31.14 15.20 10.97
N ASN A 5 -31.49 15.14 9.70
CA ASN A 5 -31.32 13.93 8.90
C ASN A 5 -29.83 13.60 8.81
N PRO A 6 -29.38 12.40 9.25
CA PRO A 6 -27.98 12.01 9.19
C PRO A 6 -27.40 12.04 7.76
N THR A 7 -28.27 12.03 6.75
CA THR A 7 -27.95 12.20 5.33
C THR A 7 -27.40 13.59 5.00
N ASN A 8 -27.95 14.66 5.59
CA ASN A 8 -27.53 16.05 5.29
C ASN A 8 -26.12 16.32 5.85
N ALA A 9 -25.87 15.92 7.09
CA ALA A 9 -24.55 16.05 7.71
C ALA A 9 -23.47 15.22 6.99
N LYS A 10 -23.85 14.10 6.38
CA LYS A 10 -22.94 13.26 5.58
C LYS A 10 -22.62 13.90 4.23
N ILE A 11 -23.60 14.53 3.58
CA ILE A 11 -23.43 15.25 2.31
C ILE A 11 -22.52 16.47 2.53
N GLU A 12 -22.78 17.28 3.55
CA GLU A 12 -21.96 18.47 3.87
C GLU A 12 -20.49 18.11 4.13
N ARG A 13 -20.23 17.02 4.88
CA ARG A 13 -18.85 16.53 5.09
C ARG A 13 -18.20 16.07 3.80
N GLN A 14 -18.95 15.41 2.91
CA GLN A 14 -18.42 14.93 1.64
C GLN A 14 -18.08 16.10 0.70
N GLU A 15 -18.93 17.12 0.63
CA GLU A 15 -18.68 18.33 -0.15
C GLU A 15 -17.48 19.11 0.40
N ALA A 16 -17.39 19.26 1.72
CA ALA A 16 -16.25 19.90 2.37
C ALA A 16 -14.93 19.16 2.07
N LEU A 17 -14.94 17.82 2.10
CA LEU A 17 -13.78 16.99 1.78
C LEU A 17 -13.38 17.14 0.30
N LEU A 18 -14.36 17.12 -0.63
CA LEU A 18 -14.11 17.32 -2.05
C LEU A 18 -13.54 18.70 -2.36
N LYS A 19 -14.05 19.74 -1.68
CA LYS A 19 -13.49 21.09 -1.79
C LYS A 19 -12.04 21.14 -1.31
N HIS A 20 -11.75 20.53 -0.17
CA HIS A 20 -10.38 20.46 0.35
C HIS A 20 -9.43 19.71 -0.59
N LEU A 21 -9.88 18.60 -1.17
CA LEU A 21 -9.13 17.86 -2.19
C LEU A 21 -8.91 18.69 -3.45
N HIS A 22 -9.91 19.45 -3.89
CA HIS A 22 -9.79 20.33 -5.04
C HIS A 22 -8.73 21.41 -4.78
N GLU A 23 -8.80 22.12 -3.66
CA GLU A 23 -7.82 23.15 -3.28
C GLU A 23 -6.40 22.57 -3.13
N ALA A 24 -6.29 21.34 -2.60
CA ALA A 24 -5.01 20.67 -2.43
C ALA A 24 -4.38 20.23 -3.77
N LEU A 25 -5.19 19.71 -4.70
CA LEU A 25 -4.69 18.96 -5.87
C LEU A 25 -4.86 19.68 -7.22
N ALA A 26 -5.82 20.59 -7.35
CA ALA A 26 -6.16 21.22 -8.63
C ALA A 26 -4.95 21.93 -9.23
N GLY A 27 -4.66 21.64 -10.50
CA GLY A 27 -3.54 22.22 -11.24
C GLY A 27 -2.16 21.75 -10.78
N LYS A 28 -2.06 20.84 -9.81
CA LYS A 28 -0.79 20.31 -9.29
C LYS A 28 -0.55 18.89 -9.77
N ARG A 29 0.72 18.53 -9.92
CA ARG A 29 1.15 17.15 -10.13
C ARG A 29 1.30 16.49 -8.78
N TYR A 30 0.69 15.31 -8.61
CA TYR A 30 0.70 14.61 -7.32
C TYR A 30 0.88 13.10 -7.47
N ILE A 31 1.32 12.46 -6.38
CA ILE A 31 1.22 11.01 -6.19
C ILE A 31 0.30 10.78 -5.00
N LEU A 32 -0.81 10.07 -5.23
CA LEU A 32 -1.75 9.68 -4.18
C LEU A 32 -1.57 8.18 -3.89
N ILE A 33 -1.31 7.82 -2.64
CA ILE A 33 -1.17 6.42 -2.22
C ILE A 33 -2.40 6.04 -1.40
N LEU A 34 -3.14 5.05 -1.88
CA LEU A 34 -4.27 4.45 -1.18
C LEU A 34 -3.81 3.09 -0.64
N ASP A 35 -3.49 3.05 0.66
CA ASP A 35 -2.91 1.88 1.30
C ASP A 35 -3.97 0.92 1.86
N ASP A 36 -3.74 -0.38 1.72
CA ASP A 36 -4.57 -1.48 2.25
C ASP A 36 -6.08 -1.36 1.93
N VAL A 37 -6.43 -1.24 0.64
CA VAL A 37 -7.82 -1.04 0.23
C VAL A 37 -8.55 -2.36 -0.02
N TRP A 38 -9.79 -2.48 0.48
CA TRP A 38 -10.62 -3.70 0.39
C TRP A 38 -11.98 -3.51 -0.31
N ASN A 39 -12.36 -2.28 -0.66
CA ASN A 39 -13.68 -2.01 -1.24
C ASN A 39 -13.77 -2.55 -2.69
N GLU A 40 -14.73 -3.44 -2.95
CA GLU A 40 -14.93 -4.08 -4.27
C GLU A 40 -16.08 -3.44 -5.07
N ASP A 41 -16.65 -2.34 -4.57
CA ASP A 41 -17.71 -1.60 -5.26
C ASP A 41 -17.14 -0.77 -6.43
N ARG A 42 -17.35 -1.26 -7.65
CA ARG A 42 -16.91 -0.64 -8.91
C ARG A 42 -17.48 0.77 -9.11
N THR A 43 -18.72 1.00 -8.68
CA THR A 43 -19.37 2.30 -8.86
C THR A 43 -18.69 3.36 -7.99
N LYS A 44 -18.36 3.03 -6.74
CA LYS A 44 -17.58 3.93 -5.87
C LYS A 44 -16.21 4.25 -6.44
N TRP A 45 -15.52 3.26 -7.00
CA TRP A 45 -14.22 3.47 -7.64
C TRP A 45 -14.30 4.35 -8.88
N SER A 46 -15.28 4.10 -9.75
CA SER A 46 -15.53 4.94 -10.92
C SER A 46 -15.80 6.39 -10.52
N ASN A 47 -16.63 6.61 -9.50
CA ASN A 47 -16.91 7.94 -8.97
C ASN A 47 -15.65 8.63 -8.43
N LEU A 48 -14.83 7.92 -7.65
CA LEU A 48 -13.58 8.45 -7.12
C LEU A 48 -12.60 8.82 -8.23
N MET A 49 -12.37 7.92 -9.19
CA MET A 49 -11.45 8.15 -10.30
C MET A 49 -11.93 9.28 -11.21
N ASN A 50 -13.24 9.41 -11.43
CA ASN A 50 -13.84 10.54 -12.15
C ASN A 50 -13.67 11.87 -11.41
N CYS A 51 -13.74 11.87 -10.08
CA CYS A 51 -13.43 13.06 -9.29
C CYS A 51 -11.95 13.43 -9.42
N LEU A 52 -11.03 12.46 -9.24
CA LEU A 52 -9.59 12.68 -9.29
C LEU A 52 -9.11 13.09 -10.68
N SER A 53 -9.68 12.54 -11.76
CA SER A 53 -9.28 12.89 -13.13
C SER A 53 -9.55 14.36 -13.46
N LYS A 54 -10.64 14.93 -12.92
CA LYS A 54 -10.96 16.36 -13.05
C LYS A 54 -10.00 17.28 -12.30
N LEU A 55 -9.35 16.77 -11.25
CA LEU A 55 -8.37 17.51 -10.45
C LEU A 55 -6.93 17.34 -10.97
N SER A 56 -6.69 16.27 -11.72
CA SER A 56 -5.35 15.83 -12.11
C SER A 56 -4.73 16.72 -13.17
N SER A 57 -3.44 17.02 -13.00
CA SER A 57 -2.58 17.50 -14.08
C SER A 57 -1.79 16.35 -14.70
N GLN A 58 -1.17 16.59 -15.86
CA GLN A 58 -0.36 15.57 -16.53
C GLN A 58 0.75 15.05 -15.61
N GLY A 59 0.86 13.72 -15.53
CA GLY A 59 1.85 13.06 -14.70
C GLY A 59 1.45 12.87 -13.22
N SER A 60 0.21 13.22 -12.85
CA SER A 60 -0.37 12.76 -11.57
C SER A 60 -0.59 11.24 -11.60
N THR A 61 -0.41 10.58 -10.45
CA THR A 61 -0.50 9.12 -10.34
C THR A 61 -1.22 8.72 -9.05
N VAL A 62 -2.05 7.69 -9.14
CA VAL A 62 -2.66 7.03 -7.98
C VAL A 62 -2.05 5.63 -7.87
N ILE A 63 -1.53 5.29 -6.69
CA ILE A 63 -1.01 3.96 -6.36
C ILE A 63 -1.95 3.34 -5.34
N VAL A 64 -2.48 2.17 -5.65
CA VAL A 64 -3.34 1.40 -4.73
C VAL A 64 -2.55 0.18 -4.27
N THR A 65 -2.44 -0.01 -2.96
CA THR A 65 -1.99 -1.28 -2.39
C THR A 65 -3.19 -2.05 -1.85
N THR A 66 -3.23 -3.35 -2.11
CA THR A 66 -4.33 -4.20 -1.69
C THR A 66 -3.87 -5.66 -1.62
N ARG A 67 -4.55 -6.45 -0.78
CA ARG A 67 -4.42 -7.91 -0.75
C ARG A 67 -5.46 -8.60 -1.64
N SER A 68 -6.47 -7.88 -2.13
CA SER A 68 -7.53 -8.44 -2.98
C SER A 68 -7.16 -8.30 -4.46
N ALA A 69 -7.06 -9.45 -5.13
CA ALA A 69 -6.88 -9.49 -6.58
C ALA A 69 -8.06 -8.87 -7.34
N ASN A 70 -9.27 -8.89 -6.75
CA ASN A 70 -10.47 -8.28 -7.31
C ASN A 70 -10.38 -6.74 -7.22
N VAL A 71 -10.01 -6.19 -6.06
CA VAL A 71 -9.77 -4.74 -5.92
C VAL A 71 -8.69 -4.26 -6.89
N ALA A 72 -7.61 -5.02 -7.05
CA ALA A 72 -6.56 -4.71 -8.03
C ALA A 72 -7.11 -4.66 -9.46
N SER A 73 -8.01 -5.59 -9.83
CA SER A 73 -8.63 -5.58 -11.16
C SER A 73 -9.67 -4.48 -11.35
N ILE A 74 -10.35 -4.04 -10.28
CA ILE A 74 -11.31 -2.94 -10.35
C ILE A 74 -10.59 -1.59 -10.52
N THR A 75 -9.40 -1.45 -9.94
CA THR A 75 -8.65 -0.19 -9.89
C THR A 75 -7.59 -0.06 -10.99
N GLU A 76 -7.25 -1.15 -11.68
CA GLU A 76 -6.27 -1.12 -12.77
C GLU A 76 -6.78 -0.30 -13.96
N THR A 77 -5.98 0.69 -14.37
CA THR A 77 -6.23 1.45 -15.61
C THR A 77 -5.51 0.84 -16.80
N ASN A 78 -4.46 0.06 -16.53
CA ASN A 78 -3.67 -0.65 -17.53
C ASN A 78 -3.07 -1.92 -16.88
N PRO A 79 -3.28 -3.13 -17.45
CA PRO A 79 -2.72 -4.37 -16.93
C PRO A 79 -1.20 -4.37 -16.74
N TYR A 80 -0.45 -3.62 -17.57
CA TYR A 80 1.01 -3.52 -17.45
C TYR A 80 1.47 -2.74 -16.21
N LEU A 81 0.59 -1.93 -15.61
CA LEU A 81 0.90 -1.18 -14.38
C LEU A 81 0.67 -2.00 -13.12
N ARG A 82 -0.03 -3.14 -13.20
CA ARG A 82 -0.25 -4.01 -12.05
C ARG A 82 1.05 -4.68 -11.63
N ARG A 83 1.39 -4.53 -10.35
CA ARG A 83 2.57 -5.17 -9.74
C ARG A 83 2.12 -6.13 -8.65
N THR A 84 2.21 -7.42 -8.93
CA THR A 84 2.04 -8.47 -7.91
C THR A 84 3.36 -8.64 -7.17
N LEU A 85 3.35 -8.44 -5.84
CA LEU A 85 4.53 -8.67 -5.02
C LEU A 85 4.76 -10.17 -4.86
N GLY A 86 5.96 -10.61 -5.22
CA GLY A 86 6.41 -11.99 -5.05
C GLY A 86 7.01 -12.26 -3.67
N LEU A 87 7.38 -13.51 -3.44
CA LEU A 87 8.15 -13.92 -2.27
C LEU A 87 9.62 -13.50 -2.42
N LEU A 88 10.28 -13.26 -1.28
CA LEU A 88 11.71 -13.05 -1.24
C LEU A 88 12.47 -14.37 -1.43
N GLN A 89 13.67 -14.26 -1.98
CA GLN A 89 14.65 -15.34 -1.95
C GLN A 89 15.17 -15.56 -0.53
N GLU A 90 15.62 -16.79 -0.22
CA GLU A 90 16.08 -17.17 1.12
C GLU A 90 17.24 -16.28 1.62
N ASP A 91 18.14 -15.84 0.73
CA ASP A 91 19.25 -14.93 1.04
C ASP A 91 18.76 -13.55 1.52
N LYS A 92 17.63 -13.08 0.99
CA LYS A 92 17.00 -11.83 1.42
C LYS A 92 16.30 -11.98 2.76
N CYS A 93 15.64 -13.12 3.02
CA CYS A 93 15.14 -13.43 4.36
C CYS A 93 16.27 -13.50 5.37
N TRP A 94 17.41 -14.12 5.03
CA TRP A 94 18.60 -14.12 5.87
C TRP A 94 19.13 -12.71 6.10
N SER A 95 19.19 -11.87 5.07
CA SER A 95 19.63 -10.48 5.19
C SER A 95 18.76 -9.68 6.17
N ILE A 96 17.43 -9.86 6.13
CA ILE A 96 16.50 -9.22 7.07
C ILE A 96 16.75 -9.68 8.51
N LEU A 97 16.85 -11.00 8.70
CA LEU A 97 17.13 -11.63 9.99
C LEU A 97 18.46 -11.14 10.57
N LYS A 98 19.53 -11.22 9.78
CA LYS A 98 20.87 -10.80 10.16
C LYS A 98 20.89 -9.34 10.61
N ASN A 99 20.33 -8.44 9.80
CA ASN A 99 20.28 -7.01 10.13
C ASN A 99 19.49 -6.73 11.42
N ARG A 100 18.53 -7.58 11.79
CA ARG A 100 17.76 -7.43 13.03
C ARG A 100 18.48 -8.01 14.24
N ALA A 101 19.05 -9.20 14.12
CA ALA A 101 19.74 -9.90 15.19
C ALA A 101 21.11 -9.29 15.51
N PHE A 102 21.78 -8.71 14.51
CA PHE A 102 23.12 -8.13 14.62
C PHE A 102 23.12 -6.71 14.03
N PRO A 103 22.71 -5.68 14.81
CA PRO A 103 22.63 -4.30 14.32
C PRO A 103 24.00 -3.72 13.94
N ASP A 104 25.06 -4.17 14.61
CA ASP A 104 26.44 -3.87 14.22
C ASP A 104 26.93 -4.90 13.19
N ASN A 105 26.78 -4.55 11.92
CA ASN A 105 27.18 -5.39 10.79
C ASN A 105 28.70 -5.63 10.69
N ASN A 106 29.52 -4.92 11.49
CA ASN A 106 30.97 -5.10 11.53
C ASN A 106 31.41 -6.12 12.59
N ALA A 107 30.52 -6.50 13.51
CA ALA A 107 30.83 -7.54 14.48
C ALA A 107 30.89 -8.91 13.79
N PRO A 108 31.96 -9.70 14.01
CA PRO A 108 32.04 -11.04 13.44
C PRO A 108 30.92 -11.92 13.98
N ILE A 109 30.20 -12.58 13.08
CA ILE A 109 29.19 -13.60 13.41
C ILE A 109 29.88 -14.96 13.37
N SER A 110 29.68 -15.79 14.39
CA SER A 110 30.22 -17.15 14.39
C SER A 110 29.58 -17.99 13.28
N ALA A 111 30.33 -18.93 12.71
CA ALA A 111 29.85 -19.82 11.65
C ALA A 111 28.59 -20.61 12.06
N ASP A 112 28.48 -20.98 13.34
CA ASP A 112 27.32 -21.68 13.90
C ASP A 112 26.06 -20.80 13.87
N LEU A 113 26.17 -19.55 14.31
CA LEU A 113 25.05 -18.60 14.31
C LEU A 113 24.61 -18.24 12.89
N GLU A 114 25.55 -18.13 11.95
CA GLU A 114 25.22 -17.93 10.55
C GLU A 114 24.47 -19.14 9.96
N THR A 115 24.89 -20.36 10.32
CA THR A 115 24.22 -21.59 9.90
C THR A 115 22.80 -21.68 10.44
N ILE A 116 22.62 -21.42 11.74
CA ILE A 116 21.30 -21.38 12.38
C ILE A 116 20.42 -20.30 11.74
N GLY A 117 20.96 -19.10 11.55
CA GLY A 117 20.25 -17.98 10.94
C GLY A 117 19.75 -18.26 9.52
N LYS A 118 20.57 -18.93 8.69
CA LYS A 118 20.16 -19.40 7.36
C LYS A 118 19.06 -20.47 7.42
N GLN A 119 19.12 -21.39 8.39
CA GLN A 119 18.05 -22.38 8.60
C GLN A 119 16.73 -21.73 9.02
N ILE A 120 16.79 -20.68 9.85
CA ILE A 120 15.61 -19.88 10.21
C ILE A 120 15.08 -19.12 8.99
N ALA A 121 15.97 -18.50 8.20
CA ALA A 121 15.59 -17.78 6.98
C ALA A 121 14.83 -18.67 5.98
N LYS A 122 15.26 -19.93 5.84
CA LYS A 122 14.55 -20.94 5.04
C LYS A 122 13.13 -21.20 5.54
N LYS A 123 12.92 -21.23 6.87
CA LYS A 123 11.59 -21.37 7.49
C LYS A 123 10.69 -20.15 7.30
N CYS A 124 11.25 -18.98 6.95
CA CYS A 124 10.45 -17.79 6.65
C CYS A 124 9.70 -17.87 5.31
N ALA A 125 10.02 -18.86 4.45
CA ALA A 125 9.34 -19.11 3.18
C ALA A 125 9.20 -17.85 2.28
N GLY A 126 10.21 -16.97 2.30
CA GLY A 126 10.22 -15.75 1.50
C GLY A 126 9.30 -14.64 1.99
N VAL A 127 8.63 -14.79 3.14
CA VAL A 127 7.75 -13.74 3.69
C VAL A 127 8.60 -12.75 4.52
N PRO A 128 8.74 -11.47 4.08
CA PRO A 128 9.58 -10.50 4.78
C PRO A 128 9.15 -10.25 6.22
N LEU A 129 7.83 -10.27 6.46
CA LEU A 129 7.27 -10.04 7.79
C LEU A 129 7.66 -11.13 8.78
N VAL A 130 7.71 -12.40 8.33
CA VAL A 130 8.16 -13.53 9.15
C VAL A 130 9.64 -13.40 9.44
N ALA A 131 10.47 -13.09 8.43
CA ALA A 131 11.91 -12.89 8.63
C ALA A 131 12.23 -11.73 9.58
N LYS A 132 11.42 -10.67 9.57
CA LYS A 132 11.55 -9.55 10.52
C LYS A 132 11.08 -9.92 11.93
N GLY A 133 10.17 -10.87 12.08
CA GLY A 133 9.61 -11.27 13.38
C GLY A 133 10.36 -12.40 14.07
N ALA A 134 11.18 -13.14 13.32
CA ALA A 134 11.99 -14.25 13.80
C ALA A 134 13.24 -13.81 14.59
#